data_AF-A0A928LGM5-F1
#
_entry.id   AF-A0A928LGM5-F1
#
_cell.length_a   1.000
_cell.length_b   1.000
_cell.length_c   1.000
_cell.angle_alpha   90.00
_cell.angle_beta   90.00
_cell.angle_gamma   90.00
#
_symmetry.space_group_name_H-M   'P 1'
#
loop_
_entity.id
_entity.type
_entity.pdbx_description
1 polymer ?
#
loop_
_entity_poly.entity_id
_entity_poly.type
_entity_poly.pdbx_seq_one_letter_code
_entity_poly.pdbx_strand_id
1 'polypeptide(L)'
;MRKIRNLFTILICCIVTLFATPIVSCAKGLGEIDFDCSEIPVLEPWVSYTFELSHYDPTKFTETTEVIIEYTFEPTVGDSEGLTIEDVKDECPLELIVQSWSDPDTPMVNATGGVWAKVAPYEWGDGYAKFSIDDMIAAYGTSDFSKVDALNVGATGYSLLTVKSCKVTDVKEGVYLEMTDAERAEMYKNALIIVLASALAIITVIIIVFVVILKRKSSMAYDPNTGKYIKIKK
;
A
#
# COMPACT_ATOMS: atom_id res chain seq x y z
N MET A 1 31.48 -23.63 3.70
CA MET A 1 30.36 -24.03 4.58
C MET A 1 29.83 -22.91 5.49
N ARG A 2 30.65 -21.93 5.93
CA ARG A 2 30.17 -20.80 6.77
C ARG A 2 29.20 -19.81 6.08
N LYS A 3 29.32 -19.57 4.76
CA LYS A 3 28.44 -18.64 4.02
C LYS A 3 27.00 -19.14 3.76
N ILE A 4 26.75 -20.46 3.82
CA ILE A 4 25.43 -21.05 3.54
C ILE A 4 24.54 -21.04 4.79
N ARG A 5 25.14 -21.04 5.99
CA ARG A 5 24.41 -21.01 7.27
C ARG A 5 23.72 -19.66 7.53
N ASN A 6 24.27 -18.57 7.01
CA ASN A 6 23.69 -17.23 7.20
C ASN A 6 22.48 -16.98 6.28
N LEU A 7 22.42 -17.62 5.10
CA LEU A 7 21.29 -17.47 4.18
C LEU A 7 20.03 -18.20 4.71
N PHE A 8 20.20 -19.34 5.38
CA PHE A 8 19.11 -20.09 6.02
C PHE A 8 18.58 -19.42 7.29
N THR A 9 19.40 -18.60 7.96
CA THR A 9 18.97 -17.90 9.20
C THR A 9 18.21 -16.60 8.87
N ILE A 10 18.54 -15.93 7.76
CA ILE A 10 17.85 -14.71 7.31
C ILE A 10 16.47 -15.04 6.70
N LEU A 11 16.33 -16.19 6.05
CA LEU A 11 15.08 -16.57 5.35
C LEU A 11 13.96 -17.09 6.30
N ILE A 12 14.31 -17.57 7.50
CA ILE A 12 13.33 -18.04 8.48
C ILE A 12 12.79 -16.88 9.35
N CYS A 13 13.50 -15.76 9.42
CA CYS A 13 13.08 -14.61 10.24
C CYS A 13 11.92 -13.80 9.59
N CYS A 14 11.79 -13.81 8.26
CA CYS A 14 10.77 -13.00 7.57
C CYS A 14 9.34 -13.57 7.64
N ILE A 15 9.16 -14.83 8.09
CA ILE A 15 7.82 -15.44 8.14
C ILE A 15 7.11 -15.14 9.48
N VAL A 16 7.83 -14.68 10.51
CA VAL A 16 7.28 -14.48 11.87
C VAL A 16 6.82 -13.04 12.13
N THR A 17 7.11 -12.08 11.25
CA THR A 17 6.75 -10.66 11.48
C THR A 17 5.34 -10.26 11.02
N LEU A 18 4.55 -11.14 10.39
CA LEU A 18 3.17 -10.82 9.99
C LEU A 18 2.12 -10.91 11.13
N PHE A 19 2.54 -11.14 12.38
CA PHE A 19 1.61 -11.40 13.51
C PHE A 19 1.75 -10.43 14.70
N ALA A 20 2.23 -9.21 14.49
CA ALA A 20 2.29 -8.16 15.51
C ALA A 20 1.82 -6.85 14.86
N THR A 21 0.72 -6.18 15.18
CA THR A 21 -0.18 -6.13 16.35
C THR A 21 -1.43 -5.31 15.93
N PRO A 22 -2.61 -5.49 16.54
CA PRO A 22 -3.45 -4.34 16.88
C PRO A 22 -3.39 -4.18 18.41
N ILE A 23 -2.49 -3.34 18.90
CA ILE A 23 -2.63 -2.83 20.26
C ILE A 23 -3.42 -1.54 20.12
N VAL A 24 -4.73 -1.68 20.19
CA VAL A 24 -5.63 -0.57 20.50
C VAL A 24 -5.24 -0.09 21.90
N SER A 25 -4.46 1.00 21.94
CA SER A 25 -4.20 1.73 23.16
C SER A 25 -5.48 2.46 23.55
N CYS A 26 -6.16 1.95 24.58
CA CYS A 26 -7.25 2.65 25.24
C CYS A 26 -6.70 3.89 25.95
N ALA A 27 -6.79 5.04 25.28
CA ALA A 27 -6.76 6.35 25.90
C ALA A 27 -8.09 7.04 25.58
N LYS A 28 -8.71 7.63 26.59
CA LYS A 28 -9.99 8.32 26.52
C LYS A 28 -9.79 9.64 25.75
N GLY A 29 -9.90 9.57 24.43
CA GLY A 29 -9.67 10.66 23.48
C GLY A 29 -9.97 10.14 22.07
N LEU A 30 -10.32 11.03 21.16
CA LEU A 30 -10.75 10.70 19.80
C LEU A 30 -9.66 9.86 19.09
N GLY A 31 -10.08 8.84 18.34
CA GLY A 31 -9.16 7.90 17.68
C GLY A 31 -8.48 8.52 16.47
N GLU A 32 -7.51 7.81 15.89
CA GLU A 32 -6.85 8.15 14.63
C GLU A 32 -6.85 6.93 13.71
N ILE A 33 -6.89 7.15 12.40
CA ILE A 33 -6.59 6.14 11.38
C ILE A 33 -5.22 6.47 10.81
N ASP A 34 -4.28 5.51 10.88
CA ASP A 34 -3.01 5.57 10.18
C ASP A 34 -3.04 4.59 9.00
N PHE A 35 -3.00 5.09 7.77
CA PHE A 35 -2.91 4.23 6.59
C PHE A 35 -1.48 3.73 6.37
N ASP A 36 -1.34 2.48 5.90
CA ASP A 36 -0.05 1.96 5.49
C ASP A 36 0.36 2.56 4.13
N CYS A 37 1.43 3.35 4.14
CA CYS A 37 1.99 3.99 2.95
C CYS A 37 3.26 3.29 2.43
N SER A 38 3.68 2.17 3.02
CA SER A 38 4.98 1.54 2.74
C SER A 38 5.13 1.01 1.31
N GLU A 39 4.01 0.62 0.68
CA GLU A 39 3.96 0.05 -0.66
C GLU A 39 3.41 1.03 -1.73
N ILE A 40 3.24 2.31 -1.37
CA ILE A 40 2.75 3.32 -2.32
C ILE A 40 3.88 3.66 -3.31
N PRO A 41 3.67 3.48 -4.63
CA PRO A 41 4.66 3.91 -5.62
C PRO A 41 4.74 5.43 -5.70
N VAL A 42 5.79 5.96 -6.31
CA VAL A 42 5.81 7.37 -6.72
C VAL A 42 4.65 7.61 -7.67
N LEU A 43 3.81 8.59 -7.36
CA LEU A 43 2.66 8.95 -8.18
C LEU A 43 3.13 9.91 -9.28
N GLU A 44 2.88 9.51 -10.52
CA GLU A 44 3.08 10.36 -11.70
C GLU A 44 1.98 11.45 -11.78
N PRO A 45 2.19 12.52 -12.56
CA PRO A 45 1.17 13.55 -12.76
C PRO A 45 -0.21 12.97 -13.09
N TRP A 46 -1.24 13.45 -12.39
CA TRP A 46 -2.63 12.99 -12.51
C TRP A 46 -2.91 11.53 -12.12
N VAL A 47 -1.93 10.86 -11.50
CA VAL A 47 -2.12 9.52 -10.92
C VAL A 47 -2.49 9.64 -9.45
N SER A 48 -3.45 8.83 -9.03
CA SER A 48 -3.88 8.73 -7.63
C SER A 48 -3.64 7.35 -7.04
N TYR A 49 -3.39 7.31 -5.73
CA TYR A 49 -3.42 6.09 -4.93
C TYR A 49 -4.69 6.05 -4.08
N THR A 50 -5.32 4.87 -4.01
CA THR A 50 -6.61 4.66 -3.33
C THR A 50 -6.38 4.04 -1.95
N PHE A 51 -6.82 4.74 -0.91
CA PHE A 51 -7.05 4.17 0.41
C PHE A 51 -8.50 3.69 0.51
N GLU A 52 -8.70 2.39 0.33
CA GLU A 52 -9.99 1.73 0.46
C GLU A 52 -10.51 1.87 1.89
N LEU A 53 -11.76 2.31 2.04
CA LEU A 53 -12.44 2.40 3.32
C LEU A 53 -13.27 1.15 3.65
N SER A 54 -13.09 0.04 2.94
CA SER A 54 -13.83 -1.22 3.17
C SER A 54 -13.69 -1.81 4.57
N HIS A 55 -12.66 -1.40 5.33
CA HIS A 55 -12.43 -1.76 6.73
C HIS A 55 -12.69 -0.61 7.72
N TYR A 56 -13.25 0.50 7.23
CA TYR A 56 -13.45 1.72 7.98
C TYR A 56 -14.90 2.21 7.84
N ASP A 57 -15.44 2.83 8.88
CA ASP A 57 -16.74 3.47 8.86
C ASP A 57 -16.56 5.00 8.82
N PRO A 58 -16.55 5.62 7.63
CA PRO A 58 -16.37 7.07 7.51
C PRO A 58 -17.49 7.89 8.16
N THR A 59 -18.63 7.28 8.56
CA THR A 59 -19.65 7.97 9.38
C THR A 59 -19.15 8.29 10.80
N LYS A 60 -18.01 7.71 11.19
CA LYS A 60 -17.35 7.96 12.47
C LYS A 60 -16.42 9.17 12.45
N PHE A 61 -16.28 9.85 11.32
CA PHE A 61 -15.64 11.18 11.29
C PHE A 61 -16.47 12.15 12.15
N THR A 62 -15.77 13.14 12.71
CA THR A 62 -16.32 14.18 13.58
C THR A 62 -16.26 15.53 12.85
N GLU A 63 -16.79 16.57 13.49
CA GLU A 63 -16.66 17.96 13.03
C GLU A 63 -15.24 18.52 13.06
N THR A 64 -14.30 17.81 13.69
CA THR A 64 -12.88 18.19 13.81
C THR A 64 -11.94 17.18 13.16
N THR A 65 -12.47 16.21 12.41
CA THR A 65 -11.66 15.29 11.60
C THR A 65 -10.84 16.06 10.57
N GLU A 66 -9.56 15.70 10.48
CA GLU A 66 -8.65 16.17 9.45
C GLU A 66 -7.98 14.99 8.75
N VAL A 67 -7.70 15.15 7.46
CA VAL A 67 -6.77 14.26 6.75
C VAL A 67 -5.44 14.99 6.65
N ILE A 68 -4.39 14.38 7.20
CA ILE A 68 -3.03 14.92 7.20
C ILE A 68 -2.16 13.98 6.38
N ILE A 69 -1.51 14.52 5.35
CA ILE A 69 -0.65 13.77 4.45
C ILE A 69 0.74 14.36 4.52
N GLU A 70 1.73 13.54 4.81
CA GLU A 70 3.14 13.90 4.65
C GLU A 70 3.65 13.35 3.33
N TYR A 71 4.45 14.15 2.63
CA TYR A 71 4.94 13.80 1.30
C TYR A 71 6.33 14.37 1.02
N THR A 72 6.92 13.89 -0.07
CA THR A 72 7.97 14.60 -0.79
C THR A 72 7.53 14.72 -2.24
N PHE A 73 7.92 15.79 -2.93
CA PHE A 73 7.58 15.96 -4.34
C PHE A 73 8.77 16.46 -5.15
N GLU A 74 8.78 16.12 -6.43
CA GLU A 74 9.66 16.72 -7.43
C GLU A 74 8.78 17.45 -8.45
N PRO A 75 8.93 18.78 -8.60
CA PRO A 75 8.14 19.51 -9.58
C PRO A 75 8.54 19.09 -11.01
N THR A 76 7.55 18.93 -11.86
CA THR A 76 7.68 18.57 -13.27
C THR A 76 6.80 19.47 -14.12
N VAL A 77 7.12 19.60 -15.40
CA VAL A 77 6.28 20.36 -16.36
C VAL A 77 5.20 19.49 -17.02
N GLY A 78 5.06 18.22 -16.60
CA GLY A 78 4.03 17.28 -17.05
C GLY A 78 3.62 17.43 -18.52
N ASP A 79 2.31 17.58 -18.71
CA ASP A 79 1.59 17.87 -19.96
C ASP A 79 1.17 19.36 -20.08
N SER A 80 1.66 20.22 -19.19
CA SER A 80 1.39 21.67 -19.24
C SER A 80 2.17 22.36 -20.35
N GLU A 81 1.47 22.70 -21.44
CA GLU A 81 2.00 23.63 -22.42
C GLU A 81 2.17 25.03 -21.82
N GLY A 82 3.41 25.52 -21.78
CA GLY A 82 3.71 26.91 -21.46
C GLY A 82 4.01 27.24 -20.00
N LEU A 83 4.02 26.25 -19.09
CA LEU A 83 4.48 26.44 -17.71
C LEU A 83 5.93 25.96 -17.52
N THR A 84 6.63 26.61 -16.61
CA THR A 84 7.98 26.25 -16.16
C THR A 84 7.92 25.66 -14.74
N ILE A 85 9.01 25.00 -14.31
CA ILE A 85 9.14 24.52 -12.92
C ILE A 85 8.94 25.66 -11.90
N GLU A 86 9.38 26.86 -12.24
CA GLU A 86 9.24 28.03 -11.36
C GLU A 86 7.79 28.47 -11.20
N ASP A 87 6.94 28.21 -12.20
CA ASP A 87 5.52 28.58 -12.16
C ASP A 87 4.71 27.63 -11.27
N VAL A 88 5.17 26.37 -11.09
CA VAL A 88 4.41 25.30 -10.44
C VAL A 88 4.97 24.88 -9.07
N LYS A 89 6.19 25.29 -8.71
CA LYS A 89 6.83 24.91 -7.44
C LYS A 89 6.09 25.44 -6.20
N ASP A 90 5.32 26.52 -6.36
CA ASP A 90 4.57 27.19 -5.30
C ASP A 90 3.08 26.77 -5.33
N GLU A 91 2.70 25.79 -6.16
CA GLU A 91 1.40 25.14 -6.11
C GLU A 91 1.44 23.87 -5.25
N CYS A 92 0.30 23.50 -4.66
CA CYS A 92 0.25 22.25 -3.92
C CYS A 92 0.43 21.06 -4.89
N PRO A 93 1.38 20.14 -4.64
CA PRO A 93 1.64 19.02 -5.54
C PRO A 93 0.60 17.88 -5.42
N LEU A 94 -0.42 18.09 -4.60
CA LEU A 94 -1.27 17.06 -4.04
C LEU A 94 -2.73 17.49 -4.07
N GLU A 95 -3.62 16.55 -4.37
CA GLU A 95 -5.05 16.65 -4.10
C GLU A 95 -5.56 15.46 -3.29
N LEU A 96 -6.54 15.70 -2.41
CA LEU A 96 -7.33 14.65 -1.78
C LEU A 96 -8.60 14.46 -2.60
N ILE A 97 -9.03 13.22 -2.82
CA ILE A 97 -10.31 12.92 -3.47
C ILE A 97 -11.16 12.04 -2.57
N VAL A 98 -12.34 12.55 -2.20
CA VAL A 98 -13.38 11.76 -1.53
C VAL A 98 -14.21 11.06 -2.60
N GLN A 99 -14.18 9.72 -2.61
CA GLN A 99 -14.70 8.92 -3.71
C GLN A 99 -15.83 7.99 -3.29
N SER A 100 -16.81 7.88 -4.18
CA SER A 100 -17.81 6.82 -4.19
C SER A 100 -17.92 6.18 -5.56
N TRP A 101 -18.13 4.86 -5.59
CA TRP A 101 -18.25 4.09 -6.82
C TRP A 101 -19.66 4.14 -7.40
N SER A 102 -20.71 4.12 -6.57
CA SER A 102 -22.09 4.13 -7.07
C SER A 102 -23.13 4.74 -6.13
N ASP A 103 -23.83 5.72 -6.67
CA ASP A 103 -25.07 6.39 -6.26
C ASP A 103 -25.16 6.81 -4.78
N PRO A 104 -24.19 7.60 -4.26
CA PRO A 104 -24.37 8.29 -2.98
C PRO A 104 -25.49 9.34 -3.06
N ASP A 105 -26.14 9.62 -1.93
CA ASP A 105 -27.16 10.68 -1.83
C ASP A 105 -26.50 12.06 -1.71
N THR A 106 -26.01 12.57 -2.84
CA THR A 106 -25.36 13.88 -2.94
C THR A 106 -25.61 14.52 -4.31
N PRO A 107 -25.69 15.86 -4.40
CA PRO A 107 -25.76 16.56 -5.67
C PRO A 107 -24.50 16.40 -6.55
N MET A 108 -23.42 15.84 -6.03
CA MET A 108 -22.13 15.73 -6.73
C MET A 108 -21.97 14.45 -7.56
N VAL A 109 -23.02 13.63 -7.66
CA VAL A 109 -23.03 12.42 -8.48
C VAL A 109 -22.76 12.77 -9.94
N ASN A 110 -21.78 12.08 -10.53
CA ASN A 110 -21.41 12.24 -11.93
C ASN A 110 -22.31 11.39 -12.85
N ALA A 111 -22.08 11.49 -14.16
CA ALA A 111 -22.90 10.78 -15.16
C ALA A 111 -22.85 9.24 -15.08
N THR A 112 -21.89 8.67 -14.34
CA THR A 112 -21.77 7.22 -14.14
C THR A 112 -22.28 6.76 -12.77
N GLY A 113 -22.92 7.64 -12.00
CA GLY A 113 -23.42 7.34 -10.65
C GLY A 113 -22.38 7.49 -9.54
N GLY A 114 -21.09 7.70 -9.86
CA GLY A 114 -20.05 7.84 -8.84
C GLY A 114 -19.86 9.28 -8.36
N VAL A 115 -18.99 9.46 -7.37
CA VAL A 115 -18.50 10.78 -6.96
C VAL A 115 -16.98 10.77 -6.98
N TRP A 116 -16.41 11.83 -7.56
CA TRP A 116 -14.98 12.12 -7.55
C TRP A 116 -14.82 13.56 -7.02
N ALA A 117 -14.88 13.72 -5.70
CA ALA A 117 -14.87 15.03 -5.07
C ALA A 117 -13.44 15.44 -4.73
N LYS A 118 -12.85 16.27 -5.58
CA LYS A 118 -11.51 16.85 -5.35
C LYS A 118 -11.60 17.89 -4.24
N VAL A 119 -10.72 17.76 -3.26
CA VAL A 119 -10.62 18.62 -2.08
C VAL A 119 -9.27 19.31 -2.13
N ALA A 120 -9.28 20.65 -2.09
CA ALA A 120 -8.06 21.44 -1.94
C ALA A 120 -7.63 21.42 -0.46
N PRO A 121 -6.32 21.43 -0.17
CA PRO A 121 -5.86 21.55 1.21
C PRO A 121 -6.12 22.96 1.74
N TYR A 122 -6.53 23.06 3.00
CA TYR A 122 -6.67 24.36 3.65
C TYR A 122 -5.30 24.90 4.13
N GLU A 123 -4.35 23.99 4.38
CA GLU A 123 -2.98 24.28 4.78
C GLU A 123 -2.04 23.27 4.14
N TRP A 124 -0.96 23.74 3.54
CA TRP A 124 0.09 22.89 2.99
C TRP A 124 1.43 23.62 3.00
N GLY A 125 2.52 22.86 2.87
CA GLY A 125 3.87 23.40 2.77
C GLY A 125 4.87 22.36 2.33
N ASP A 126 6.13 22.58 2.69
CA ASP A 126 7.24 21.68 2.37
C ASP A 126 7.09 20.34 3.10
N GLY A 127 6.37 19.42 2.46
CA GLY A 127 6.26 18.02 2.85
C GLY A 127 5.01 17.65 3.65
N TYR A 128 4.00 18.52 3.69
CA TYR A 128 2.70 18.17 4.27
C TYR A 128 1.54 18.93 3.63
N ALA A 129 0.34 18.36 3.75
CA ALA A 129 -0.91 19.06 3.51
C ALA A 129 -2.00 18.54 4.46
N LYS A 130 -2.96 19.42 4.75
CA LYS A 130 -4.08 19.17 5.64
C LYS A 130 -5.39 19.50 4.95
N PHE A 131 -6.37 18.64 5.16
CA PHE A 131 -7.72 18.75 4.60
C PHE A 131 -8.71 18.67 5.76
N SER A 132 -9.64 19.61 5.81
CA SER A 132 -10.66 19.65 6.85
C SER A 132 -11.87 18.82 6.45
N ILE A 133 -12.60 18.29 7.43
CA ILE A 133 -13.89 17.66 7.18
C ILE A 133 -14.88 18.61 6.50
N ASP A 134 -14.85 19.91 6.81
CA ASP A 134 -15.72 20.89 6.19
C ASP A 134 -15.45 21.04 4.69
N ASP A 135 -14.18 21.07 4.28
CA ASP A 135 -13.80 21.10 2.86
C ASP A 135 -14.18 19.80 2.14
N MET A 136 -14.02 18.65 2.82
CA MET A 136 -14.46 17.36 2.30
C MET A 136 -15.98 17.33 2.11
N ILE A 137 -16.76 17.82 3.08
CA ILE A 137 -18.22 17.92 2.99
C ILE A 137 -18.63 18.87 1.87
N ALA A 138 -17.98 20.02 1.74
CA ALA A 138 -18.28 20.99 0.69
C ALA A 138 -18.03 20.42 -0.71
N ALA A 139 -16.92 19.70 -0.89
CA ALA A 139 -16.57 19.06 -2.16
C ALA A 139 -17.47 17.85 -2.47
N TYR A 140 -17.79 17.04 -1.46
CA TYR A 140 -18.58 15.83 -1.60
C TYR A 140 -20.09 16.13 -1.69
N GLY A 141 -20.54 17.28 -1.19
CA GLY A 141 -21.91 17.79 -1.31
C GLY A 141 -22.88 17.36 -0.19
N THR A 142 -22.42 16.55 0.77
CA THR A 142 -23.21 16.09 1.92
C THR A 142 -22.27 15.74 3.08
N SER A 143 -22.77 15.80 4.32
CA SER A 143 -22.07 15.30 5.50
C SER A 143 -22.34 13.82 5.80
N ASP A 144 -23.23 13.17 5.03
CA ASP A 144 -23.42 11.73 5.11
C ASP A 144 -22.33 11.00 4.32
N PHE A 145 -21.28 10.57 5.02
CA PHE A 145 -20.19 9.81 4.41
C PHE A 145 -20.44 8.30 4.38
N SER A 146 -21.65 7.80 4.69
CA SER A 146 -21.95 6.35 4.70
C SER A 146 -21.76 5.63 3.36
N LYS A 147 -21.61 6.41 2.28
CA LYS A 147 -21.37 5.94 0.92
C LYS A 147 -20.00 6.30 0.38
N VAL A 148 -19.11 6.86 1.20
CA VAL A 148 -17.71 7.08 0.80
C VAL A 148 -16.99 5.74 0.82
N ASP A 149 -16.48 5.34 -0.34
CA ASP A 149 -15.81 4.05 -0.51
C ASP A 149 -14.29 4.18 -0.34
N ALA A 150 -13.73 5.35 -0.69
CA ALA A 150 -12.30 5.57 -0.65
C ALA A 150 -11.91 7.03 -0.41
N LEU A 151 -10.72 7.21 0.19
CA LEU A 151 -9.95 8.44 0.11
C LEU A 151 -8.81 8.22 -0.89
N ASN A 152 -8.67 9.09 -1.88
CA ASN A 152 -7.55 9.01 -2.81
C ASN A 152 -6.60 10.17 -2.61
N VAL A 153 -5.32 9.87 -2.78
CA VAL A 153 -4.25 10.85 -2.80
C VAL A 153 -3.74 10.94 -4.24
N GLY A 154 -3.94 12.09 -4.88
CA GLY A 154 -3.55 12.36 -6.25
C GLY A 154 -2.36 13.30 -6.36
N ALA A 155 -1.43 13.00 -7.26
CA ALA A 155 -0.46 13.99 -7.71
C ALA A 155 -1.14 14.97 -8.68
N THR A 156 -0.90 16.26 -8.48
CA THR A 156 -1.34 17.28 -9.45
C THR A 156 -0.52 17.18 -10.74
N GLY A 157 -0.95 17.83 -11.81
CA GLY A 157 -0.34 17.72 -13.16
C GLY A 157 1.14 18.10 -13.28
N TYR A 158 1.75 18.61 -12.21
CA TYR A 158 3.06 19.23 -12.22
C TYR A 158 4.01 18.62 -11.20
N SER A 159 3.76 17.41 -10.72
CA SER A 159 4.65 16.80 -9.71
C SER A 159 4.74 15.28 -9.80
N LEU A 160 5.91 14.77 -9.43
CA LEU A 160 6.09 13.39 -8.98
C LEU A 160 5.92 13.39 -7.46
N LEU A 161 4.89 12.72 -6.97
CA LEU A 161 4.53 12.75 -5.55
C LEU A 161 4.91 11.43 -4.87
N THR A 162 5.62 11.51 -3.75
CA THR A 162 5.87 10.36 -2.87
C THR A 162 5.15 10.57 -1.55
N VAL A 163 4.13 9.78 -1.29
CA VAL A 163 3.38 9.79 -0.01
C VAL A 163 4.22 9.10 1.07
N LYS A 164 4.37 9.72 2.23
CA LYS A 164 5.12 9.18 3.37
C LYS A 164 4.21 8.68 4.48
N SER A 165 3.13 9.41 4.74
CA SER A 165 2.09 9.04 5.69
C SER A 165 0.76 9.65 5.26
N CYS A 166 -0.33 9.00 5.65
CA CYS A 166 -1.68 9.50 5.50
C CYS A 166 -2.44 9.15 6.79
N LYS A 167 -2.89 10.18 7.51
CA LYS A 167 -3.56 10.06 8.80
C LYS A 167 -4.93 10.72 8.73
N VAL A 168 -5.94 10.06 9.27
CA VAL A 168 -7.25 10.67 9.57
C VAL A 168 -7.35 10.88 11.07
N THR A 169 -7.43 12.12 11.51
CA THR A 169 -7.51 12.47 12.92
C THR A 169 -8.95 12.47 13.42
N ASP A 170 -9.08 12.41 14.74
CA ASP A 170 -10.32 12.75 15.43
C ASP A 170 -11.53 11.92 14.99
N VAL A 171 -11.42 10.60 15.07
CA VAL A 171 -12.51 9.68 14.70
C VAL A 171 -13.18 9.08 15.93
N LYS A 172 -14.47 8.81 15.83
CA LYS A 172 -15.25 8.15 16.90
C LYS A 172 -14.84 6.69 17.06
N GLU A 173 -15.11 6.13 18.24
CA GLU A 173 -14.99 4.69 18.48
C GLU A 173 -15.83 3.87 17.49
N GLY A 174 -15.34 2.69 17.11
CA GLY A 174 -15.99 1.83 16.12
C GLY A 174 -15.77 2.28 14.68
N VAL A 175 -14.76 3.13 14.42
CA VAL A 175 -14.35 3.48 13.05
C VAL A 175 -13.77 2.30 12.29
N TYR A 176 -13.17 1.32 12.97
CA TYR A 176 -12.72 0.09 12.35
C TYR A 176 -13.88 -0.88 12.25
N LEU A 177 -14.20 -1.31 11.03
CA LEU A 177 -15.17 -2.37 10.79
C LEU A 177 -14.52 -3.70 11.16
N GLU A 178 -15.01 -4.33 12.24
CA GLU A 178 -14.52 -5.64 12.63
C GLU A 178 -14.83 -6.65 11.52
N MET A 179 -13.78 -7.30 10.99
CA MET A 179 -13.95 -8.43 10.08
C MET A 179 -14.74 -9.52 10.77
N THR A 180 -15.77 -10.02 10.07
CA THR A 180 -16.53 -11.18 10.53
C THR A 180 -15.62 -12.42 10.63
N ASP A 181 -15.98 -13.39 11.46
CA ASP A 181 -15.25 -14.65 11.58
C ASP A 181 -15.09 -15.36 10.23
N ALA A 182 -16.08 -15.23 9.34
CA ALA A 182 -16.06 -15.81 8.01
C ALA A 182 -15.02 -15.15 7.09
N GLU A 183 -14.96 -13.81 7.07
CA GLU A 183 -13.97 -13.07 6.27
C GLU A 183 -12.55 -13.34 6.77
N ARG A 184 -12.38 -13.39 8.09
CA ARG A 184 -11.10 -13.73 8.72
C ARG A 184 -10.68 -15.15 8.34
N ALA A 185 -11.61 -16.12 8.35
CA ALA A 185 -11.32 -17.50 7.96
C ALA A 185 -10.94 -17.63 6.48
N GLU A 186 -11.59 -16.90 5.58
CA GLU A 186 -11.25 -16.91 4.15
C GLU A 186 -9.89 -16.25 3.90
N MET A 187 -9.58 -15.14 4.59
CA MET A 187 -8.25 -14.52 4.56
C MET A 187 -7.17 -15.50 5.03
N TYR A 188 -7.38 -16.20 6.15
CA TYR A 188 -6.45 -17.23 6.63
C TYR A 188 -6.28 -18.38 5.64
N LYS A 189 -7.36 -18.83 5.01
CA LYS A 189 -7.33 -19.88 3.99
C LYS A 189 -6.50 -19.44 2.77
N ASN A 190 -6.70 -18.22 2.28
CA ASN A 190 -5.94 -17.67 1.16
C ASN A 190 -4.46 -17.50 1.50
N ALA A 191 -4.15 -16.97 2.68
CA ALA A 191 -2.77 -16.86 3.16
C ALA A 191 -2.11 -18.25 3.30
N LEU A 192 -2.82 -19.23 3.85
CA LEU A 192 -2.32 -20.60 3.99
C LEU A 192 -2.03 -21.24 2.63
N ILE A 193 -2.89 -21.04 1.63
CA ILE A 193 -2.67 -21.53 0.26
C ILE A 193 -1.37 -20.93 -0.32
N ILE A 194 -1.16 -19.62 -0.18
CA ILE A 194 0.05 -18.94 -0.69
C ILE A 194 1.32 -19.49 -0.01
N VAL A 195 1.28 -19.66 1.31
CA VAL A 195 2.40 -20.23 2.08
C VAL A 195 2.70 -21.67 1.66
N LEU A 196 1.68 -22.51 1.50
CA LEU A 196 1.86 -23.90 1.07
C LEU A 196 2.37 -23.99 -0.37
N ALA A 197 1.84 -23.16 -1.27
CA ALA A 197 2.27 -23.11 -2.67
C ALA A 197 3.73 -22.66 -2.81
N SER A 198 4.13 -21.61 -2.08
CA SER A 198 5.52 -21.14 -2.07
C SER A 198 6.48 -22.16 -1.46
N ALA A 199 6.10 -22.84 -0.38
CA ALA A 199 6.90 -23.93 0.20
C ALA A 199 7.11 -25.09 -0.78
N LEU A 200 6.05 -25.51 -1.49
CA LEU A 200 6.15 -26.56 -2.52
C LEU A 200 7.08 -26.16 -3.66
N ALA A 201 6.98 -24.93 -4.17
CA ALA A 201 7.84 -24.43 -5.23
C ALA A 201 9.33 -24.46 -4.82
N ILE A 202 9.65 -24.05 -3.59
CA ILE A 202 11.02 -24.11 -3.05
C ILE A 202 11.52 -25.55 -2.98
N ILE A 203 10.72 -26.49 -2.49
CA ILE A 203 11.09 -27.91 -2.40
C ILE A 203 11.37 -28.47 -3.81
N THR A 204 10.54 -28.15 -4.80
CA THR A 204 10.76 -28.57 -6.18
C THR A 204 12.09 -28.07 -6.73
N VAL A 205 12.43 -26.79 -6.50
CA VAL A 205 13.73 -26.22 -6.92
C VAL A 205 14.90 -26.95 -6.25
N ILE A 206 14.81 -27.23 -4.95
CA ILE A 206 15.84 -27.98 -4.21
C ILE A 206 16.04 -29.38 -4.81
N ILE A 207 14.96 -30.10 -5.10
CA ILE A 207 15.02 -31.44 -5.71
C ILE A 207 15.69 -31.37 -7.08
N ILE A 208 15.32 -30.42 -7.93
CA ILE A 208 15.93 -30.24 -9.26
C ILE A 208 17.43 -30.00 -9.12
N VAL A 209 17.85 -29.07 -8.25
CA VAL A 209 19.26 -28.79 -7.99
C VAL A 209 19.99 -30.03 -7.50
N PHE A 210 19.40 -30.77 -6.57
CA PHE A 210 19.99 -32.01 -6.03
C PHE A 210 20.16 -33.08 -7.11
N VAL A 211 19.14 -33.29 -7.96
CA VAL A 211 19.22 -34.22 -9.10
C VAL A 211 20.30 -33.78 -10.10
N VAL A 212 20.44 -32.49 -10.38
CA VAL A 212 21.51 -31.97 -11.25
C VAL A 212 22.90 -32.23 -10.65
N ILE A 213 23.07 -32.02 -9.34
CA ILE A 213 24.31 -32.31 -8.63
C ILE A 213 24.62 -33.82 -8.67
N LEU A 214 23.63 -34.67 -8.39
CA LEU A 214 23.80 -36.12 -8.45
C LEU A 214 24.16 -36.60 -9.85
N LYS A 215 23.47 -36.12 -10.90
CA LYS A 215 23.79 -36.43 -12.31
C LYS A 215 25.19 -35.96 -12.69
N ARG A 216 25.63 -34.79 -12.20
CA ARG A 216 27.01 -34.32 -12.40
C ARG A 216 28.02 -35.22 -11.70
N LYS A 217 27.80 -35.57 -10.43
CA LYS A 217 28.70 -36.44 -9.66
C LYS A 217 28.78 -37.86 -10.22
N SER A 218 27.65 -38.45 -10.63
CA SER A 218 27.61 -39.79 -11.23
C SER A 218 28.28 -39.84 -12.61
N SER A 219 28.57 -38.70 -13.23
CA SER A 219 29.25 -38.62 -14.52
C SER A 219 30.78 -38.53 -14.41
N MET A 220 31.35 -38.65 -13.21
CA MET A 220 32.80 -38.54 -12.96
C MET A 220 33.32 -39.79 -12.24
N ALA A 221 34.38 -40.42 -12.73
CA ALA A 221 35.09 -41.52 -12.07
C ALA A 221 36.52 -41.09 -11.71
N TYR A 222 37.05 -41.59 -10.59
CA TYR A 222 38.44 -41.36 -10.22
C TYR A 222 39.34 -42.26 -11.04
N ASP A 223 40.27 -41.68 -11.79
CA ASP A 223 41.28 -42.41 -12.55
C ASP A 223 42.58 -42.53 -11.74
N PRO A 224 42.96 -43.75 -11.29
CA PRO A 224 44.16 -43.96 -10.48
C PRO A 224 45.45 -43.61 -11.22
N ASN A 225 45.46 -43.64 -12.55
CA ASN A 225 46.66 -43.42 -13.35
C ASN A 225 46.97 -41.92 -13.50
N THR A 226 45.95 -41.07 -13.52
CA THR A 226 46.11 -39.61 -13.67
C THR A 226 45.94 -38.86 -12.35
N GLY A 227 45.47 -39.53 -11.28
CA GLY A 227 45.20 -38.92 -9.98
C GLY A 227 44.07 -37.88 -10.00
N LYS A 228 43.22 -37.89 -11.04
CA LYS A 228 42.17 -36.89 -11.27
C LYS A 228 40.82 -37.57 -11.51
N TYR A 229 39.74 -36.83 -11.23
CA TYR A 229 38.39 -37.24 -11.61
C TYR A 229 38.16 -36.94 -13.10
N ILE A 230 37.83 -37.95 -13.88
CA ILE A 230 37.56 -37.85 -15.33
C ILE A 230 36.09 -38.16 -15.62
N LYS A 231 35.54 -37.54 -16.68
CA LYS A 231 34.15 -37.75 -17.08
C LYS A 231 33.98 -39.16 -17.64
N ILE A 232 33.01 -39.92 -17.13
CA ILE A 232 32.68 -41.27 -17.61
C ILE A 232 32.10 -41.13 -19.02
N LYS A 233 32.81 -41.64 -20.05
CA LYS A 233 32.24 -41.78 -21.39
C LYS A 233 31.23 -42.94 -21.33
N LYS A 234 29.97 -42.66 -21.69
CA LYS A 234 28.98 -43.70 -21.97
C LYS A 234 29.37 -44.44 -23.24
#